data_AF-A0A141RPQ3-F1
#
_entry.id   AF-A0A141RPQ3-F1
#
_cell.length_a   1.000
_cell.length_b   1.000
_cell.length_c   1.000
_cell.angle_alpha   90.00
_cell.angle_beta   90.00
_cell.angle_gamma   90.00
#
_symmetry.space_group_name_H-M   'P 1'
#
loop_
_entity.id
_entity.type
_entity.pdbx_description
1 polymer ?
#
loop_
_entity_poly.entity_id
_entity_poly.type
_entity_poly.pdbx_seq_one_letter_code
_entity_poly.pdbx_strand_id
1 'polypeptide(L)'
;MSLKRKAWKRIGLGAITLFSAASLAACGGSSSSSSSSSDEINWYTPTEISTLDISKVTDAYSSIAIGNSGSNLLRRDEDGDLTARFG
;
A
#
# COMPACT_ATOMS: atom_id res chain seq x y z
N MET A 1 -9.40 -31.73 -35.88
CA MET A 1 -9.01 -30.38 -35.41
C MET A 1 -9.46 -30.03 -33.97
N SER A 2 -9.51 -30.99 -33.03
CA SER A 2 -10.06 -30.76 -31.67
C SER A 2 -8.98 -30.44 -30.61
N LEU A 3 -7.77 -30.99 -30.76
CA LEU A 3 -6.68 -30.87 -29.78
C LEU A 3 -6.11 -29.44 -29.66
N LYS A 4 -5.97 -28.70 -30.76
CA LYS A 4 -5.45 -27.32 -30.77
C LYS A 4 -6.34 -26.31 -30.02
N ARG A 5 -7.67 -26.50 -30.04
CA ARG A 5 -8.63 -25.61 -29.36
C ARG A 5 -8.62 -25.79 -27.83
N LYS A 6 -8.37 -27.02 -27.35
CA LYS A 6 -8.26 -27.30 -25.90
C LYS A 6 -6.97 -26.74 -25.30
N ALA A 7 -5.85 -26.80 -26.04
CA ALA A 7 -4.58 -26.22 -25.62
C ALA A 7 -4.67 -24.67 -25.50
N TRP A 8 -5.29 -24.00 -26.47
CA TRP A 8 -5.51 -22.55 -26.40
C TRP A 8 -6.46 -22.12 -25.27
N LYS A 9 -7.49 -22.91 -24.95
CA LYS A 9 -8.33 -22.66 -23.77
C LYS A 9 -7.57 -22.80 -22.44
N ARG A 10 -6.63 -23.75 -22.35
CA ARG A 10 -5.80 -23.95 -21.14
C ARG A 10 -4.78 -22.81 -20.95
N ILE A 11 -4.19 -22.33 -22.05
CA ILE A 11 -3.27 -21.19 -22.05
C ILE A 11 -4.01 -19.89 -21.68
N GLY A 12 -5.23 -19.70 -22.19
CA GLY A 12 -6.07 -18.56 -21.83
C GLY A 12 -6.46 -18.53 -20.34
N LEU A 13 -6.76 -19.68 -19.73
CA LEU A 13 -7.03 -19.73 -18.28
C LEU A 13 -5.77 -19.46 -17.43
N GLY A 14 -4.61 -19.98 -17.83
CA GLY A 14 -3.36 -19.75 -17.09
C GLY A 14 -2.87 -18.30 -17.15
N ALA A 15 -3.13 -17.59 -18.25
CA ALA A 15 -2.79 -16.18 -18.38
C ALA A 15 -3.60 -15.29 -17.43
N ILE A 16 -4.90 -15.59 -17.26
CA ILE A 16 -5.78 -14.82 -16.37
C ILE A 16 -5.35 -14.99 -14.91
N THR A 17 -4.98 -16.20 -14.48
CA THR A 17 -4.53 -16.44 -13.10
C THR A 17 -3.22 -15.73 -12.78
N LEU A 18 -2.28 -15.70 -13.74
CA LEU A 18 -1.02 -14.98 -13.58
C LEU A 18 -1.23 -13.47 -13.58
N PHE A 19 -2.11 -12.96 -14.43
CA PHE A 19 -2.48 -11.54 -14.45
C PHE A 19 -3.14 -11.12 -13.13
N SER A 20 -4.10 -11.90 -12.61
CA SER A 20 -4.73 -11.63 -11.32
C SER A 20 -3.74 -11.70 -10.15
N ALA A 21 -2.81 -12.66 -10.16
CA ALA A 21 -1.76 -12.75 -9.16
C ALA A 21 -0.79 -11.56 -9.23
N ALA A 22 -0.41 -11.12 -10.44
CA ALA A 22 0.44 -9.95 -10.64
C ALA A 22 -0.25 -8.65 -10.20
N SER A 23 -1.55 -8.50 -10.46
CA SER A 23 -2.30 -7.33 -9.98
C SER A 23 -2.42 -7.30 -8.45
N LEU A 24 -2.55 -8.46 -7.79
CA LEU A 24 -2.54 -8.54 -6.33
C LEU A 24 -1.15 -8.29 -5.75
N ALA A 25 -0.11 -8.81 -6.39
CA ALA A 25 1.27 -8.57 -6.01
C ALA A 25 1.69 -7.11 -6.21
N ALA A 26 1.07 -6.36 -7.11
CA ALA A 26 1.29 -4.92 -7.22
C ALA A 26 0.65 -4.14 -6.06
N CYS A 27 -0.40 -4.66 -5.44
CA CYS A 27 -1.03 -4.08 -4.24
C CYS A 27 -0.47 -4.62 -2.91
N GLY A 28 0.37 -5.66 -2.93
CA GLY A 28 0.89 -6.31 -1.70
C GLY A 28 2.35 -6.74 -1.78
N GLY A 29 3.07 -6.40 -2.84
CA GLY A 29 4.48 -6.69 -3.02
C GLY A 29 5.31 -5.62 -2.33
N SER A 30 6.29 -6.06 -1.54
CA SER A 30 7.29 -5.20 -0.92
C SER A 30 8.02 -4.41 -2.02
N SER A 31 7.71 -3.12 -2.11
CA SER A 31 8.41 -2.21 -2.99
C SER A 31 9.85 -2.12 -2.52
N SER A 32 10.81 -2.47 -3.39
CA SER A 32 12.23 -2.34 -3.07
C SER A 32 12.55 -0.85 -2.90
N SER A 33 12.91 -0.47 -1.67
CA SER A 33 13.28 0.90 -1.30
C SER A 33 14.50 1.36 -2.10
N SER A 34 14.31 2.29 -3.02
CA SER A 34 15.42 3.01 -3.66
C SER A 34 16.10 3.88 -2.61
N SER A 35 17.36 3.57 -2.30
CA SER A 35 18.19 4.28 -1.33
C SER A 35 18.59 5.67 -1.84
N SER A 36 17.77 6.69 -1.57
CA SER A 36 18.18 8.08 -1.71
C SER A 36 19.05 8.48 -0.52
N SER A 37 20.24 9.03 -0.77
CA SER A 37 21.26 9.38 0.24
C SER A 37 20.96 10.66 1.04
N SER A 38 19.72 11.15 1.01
CA SER A 38 19.27 12.34 1.72
C SER A 38 18.08 11.97 2.60
N ASP A 39 18.13 12.30 3.89
CA ASP A 39 17.07 12.06 4.87
C ASP A 39 15.82 12.97 4.68
N GLU A 40 15.64 13.51 3.49
CA GLU A 40 14.54 14.41 3.13
C GLU A 40 13.48 13.66 2.33
N ILE A 41 12.22 13.80 2.74
CA ILE A 41 11.08 13.12 2.10
C ILE A 41 10.25 14.16 1.36
N ASN A 42 10.26 14.10 0.03
CA ASN A 42 9.42 14.93 -0.83
C ASN A 42 8.07 14.24 -1.05
N TRP A 43 7.03 14.65 -0.33
CA TRP A 43 5.68 14.11 -0.45
C TRP A 43 4.64 15.19 -0.75
N TYR A 44 3.52 14.81 -1.36
CA TYR A 44 2.39 15.70 -1.63
C TYR A 44 1.06 14.99 -1.35
N THR A 45 0.03 15.75 -0.99
CA THR A 45 -1.35 15.26 -0.88
C THR A 45 -2.19 15.85 -2.02
N PRO A 46 -3.10 15.09 -2.62
CA PRO A 46 -3.94 15.58 -3.72
C PRO A 46 -5.03 16.55 -3.24
N THR A 47 -5.30 16.60 -1.94
CA THR A 47 -6.23 17.53 -1.29
C THR A 47 -5.54 18.25 -0.14
N GLU A 48 -6.09 19.40 0.25
CA GLU A 48 -5.66 20.09 1.46
C GLU A 48 -5.96 19.26 2.72
N ILE A 49 -5.25 19.58 3.80
CA ILE A 49 -5.45 18.96 5.11
C ILE A 49 -6.68 19.58 5.74
N SER A 50 -7.74 18.78 5.92
CA SER A 50 -9.03 19.26 6.46
C SER A 50 -8.92 19.69 7.92
N THR A 51 -8.20 18.92 8.74
CA THR A 51 -7.97 19.21 10.16
C THR A 51 -6.81 18.39 10.72
N LEU A 52 -6.06 18.95 11.67
CA LEU A 52 -5.03 18.25 12.45
C LEU A 52 -5.54 17.80 13.84
N ASP A 53 -6.82 18.04 14.13
CA ASP A 53 -7.46 17.56 15.34
C ASP A 53 -7.94 16.11 15.19
N ILE A 54 -7.34 15.19 15.95
CA ILE A 54 -7.62 13.74 15.89
C ILE A 54 -9.10 13.41 16.17
N SER A 55 -9.81 14.25 16.93
CA SER A 55 -11.22 14.01 17.27
C SER A 55 -12.19 14.34 16.14
N LYS A 56 -11.73 15.06 15.10
CA LYS A 56 -12.54 15.55 13.99
C LYS A 56 -12.02 15.14 12.63
N VAL A 57 -10.89 14.44 12.55
CA VAL A 57 -10.34 13.97 11.29
C VAL A 57 -11.17 12.82 10.73
N THR A 58 -11.55 12.94 9.46
CA THR A 58 -12.33 11.91 8.75
C THR A 58 -11.67 11.44 7.45
N ASP A 59 -10.55 12.05 7.07
CA ASP A 59 -9.86 11.77 5.82
C ASP A 59 -8.48 11.10 6.00
N ALA A 60 -8.04 10.39 4.96
CA ALA A 60 -6.81 9.61 4.96
C ALA A 60 -5.53 10.47 4.90
N TYR A 61 -5.58 11.67 4.30
CA TYR A 61 -4.39 12.50 4.08
C TYR A 61 -4.02 13.28 5.34
N SER A 62 -5.02 13.85 6.01
CA SER A 62 -4.89 14.46 7.33
C SER A 62 -4.42 13.46 8.38
N SER A 63 -4.91 12.22 8.32
CA SER A 63 -4.45 11.16 9.24
C SER A 63 -3.01 10.70 8.98
N ILE A 64 -2.48 10.80 7.76
CA ILE A 64 -1.05 10.60 7.49
C ILE A 64 -0.22 11.71 8.15
N ALA A 65 -0.63 12.98 8.01
CA ALA A 65 0.08 14.12 8.61
C ALA A 65 0.08 14.04 10.15
N ILE A 66 -1.07 13.77 10.77
CA ILE A 66 -1.20 13.55 12.22
C ILE A 66 -0.37 12.32 12.64
N GLY A 67 -0.45 11.23 11.87
CA GLY A 67 0.28 9.99 12.14
C GLY A 67 1.80 10.16 12.09
N ASN A 68 2.33 11.08 11.30
CA ASN A 68 3.76 11.36 11.25
C ASN A 68 4.23 12.37 12.32
N SER A 69 3.32 13.20 12.82
CA SER A 69 3.65 14.28 13.77
C SER A 69 3.28 13.96 15.22
N GLY A 70 2.37 13.01 15.43
CA GLY A 70 1.83 12.61 16.73
C GLY A 70 2.22 11.19 17.15
N SER A 71 1.91 10.86 18.40
CA SER A 71 2.11 9.54 18.98
C SER A 71 0.78 8.94 19.45
N ASN A 72 0.66 7.61 19.37
CA ASN A 72 -0.44 6.85 19.95
C ASN A 72 0.14 5.62 20.66
N LEU A 73 -0.64 4.99 21.54
CA LEU A 73 -0.27 3.80 22.30
C LEU A 73 0.23 2.67 21.38
N LEU A 74 -0.36 2.55 20.19
CA LEU A 74 -0.02 1.57 19.18
C LEU A 74 0.31 2.26 17.86
N ARG A 75 1.29 1.70 17.13
CA ARG A 75 1.63 2.08 15.77
C ARG A 75 1.79 0.83 14.92
N ARG A 76 1.31 0.90 13.68
CA ARG A 76 1.51 -0.16 12.70
C ARG A 76 2.95 -0.12 12.20
N ASP A 77 3.62 -1.26 12.20
CA ASP A 77 4.95 -1.42 11.61
C ASP A 77 4.89 -1.68 10.09
N GLU A 78 6.03 -1.98 9.48
CA GLU A 78 6.15 -2.23 8.04
C GLU A 78 5.45 -3.53 7.61
N ASP A 79 5.40 -4.53 8.50
CA ASP A 79 4.74 -5.82 8.26
C ASP A 79 3.22 -5.73 8.47
N GLY A 80 2.74 -4.62 9.03
CA GLY A 80 1.34 -4.36 9.30
C GLY A 80 0.90 -4.77 10.71
N ASP A 81 1.81 -5.23 11.54
CA ASP A 81 1.55 -5.62 12.93
C ASP A 81 1.49 -4.39 13.85
N LEU A 82 0.72 -4.53 14.94
CA LEU A 82 0.54 -3.46 15.91
C LEU A 82 1.64 -3.50 16.96
N THR A 83 2.56 -2.53 16.87
CA THR A 83 3.64 -2.36 17.84
C THR A 83 3.25 -1.30 18.87
N ALA A 84 3.40 -1.64 20.16
CA ALA A 84 3.25 -0.67 21.23
C ALA A 84 4.37 0.38 21.19
N ARG A 85 3.99 1.65 21.27
CA ARG A 85 4.91 2.80 21.26
C ARG A 85 4.68 3.59 22.53
N PHE A 86 5.43 3.23 23.58
CA PHE A 86 5.52 4.02 24.80
C PHE A 86 6.59 5.09 24.55
N GLY A 87 6.16 6.35 24.46
CA GLY A 87 7.05 7.51 24.42
C GLY A 87 7.73 7.73 25.76
#